data_AF-A0A8D8L1T7-F1
#
_entry.id   AF-A0A8D8L1T7-F1
#
_cell.length_a   1.000
_cell.length_b   1.000
_cell.length_c   1.000
_cell.angle_alpha   90.00
_cell.angle_beta   90.00
_cell.angle_gamma   90.00
#
_symmetry.space_group_name_H-M   'P 1'
#
loop_
_entity.id
_entity.type
_entity.pdbx_description
1 polymer ?
#
loop_
_entity_poly.entity_id
_entity_poly.type
_entity_poly.pdbx_seq_one_letter_code
_entity_poly.pdbx_strand_id
1 'polypeptide(L)'
;RLTVYFGDDGDDLQRLGTVQQVWTLGRNRFRVLDAAGMELARISGPRWNGCGCGRDVKFEIGSQSVESPAEVGSITRHWSGLLLETTENYSNYTVRFPRDMDVTAKATLLGAVYLIHVGFFHNSMKKYVVRGFWFIFIAAIVVFCILGFISKSELT
;
A
#
# COMPACT_ATOMS: atom_id res chain seq x y z
N ARG A 1 -2.64 12.98 -4.43
CA ARG A 1 -2.82 13.12 -5.90
C ARG A 1 -1.44 13.10 -6.52
N LEU A 2 -1.23 12.35 -7.59
CA LEU A 2 0.02 12.31 -8.36
C LEU A 2 -0.32 12.64 -9.81
N THR A 3 0.44 13.52 -10.44
CA THR A 3 0.33 13.80 -11.88
C THR A 3 1.59 13.30 -12.54
N VAL A 4 1.46 12.58 -13.67
CA VAL A 4 2.58 12.06 -14.43
C VAL A 4 2.78 12.94 -15.65
N TYR A 5 4.02 13.37 -15.85
CA TYR A 5 4.45 14.19 -16.98
C TYR A 5 5.50 13.44 -17.78
N PHE A 6 5.64 13.79 -19.05
CA PHE A 6 6.66 13.33 -19.98
C PHE A 6 7.34 14.55 -20.60
N GLY A 7 8.67 14.57 -20.61
CA GLY A 7 9.48 15.68 -21.09
C GLY A 7 10.74 15.88 -20.26
N ASP A 8 11.67 16.69 -20.77
CA ASP A 8 12.89 17.10 -20.07
C ASP A 8 12.70 18.45 -19.35
N ASP A 9 13.48 18.66 -18.30
CA ASP A 9 13.52 19.92 -17.55
C ASP A 9 14.10 21.05 -18.43
N GLY A 10 13.23 21.70 -19.22
CA GLY A 10 13.60 22.76 -20.15
C GLY A 10 12.66 22.90 -21.37
N ASP A 11 11.93 21.84 -21.70
CA ASP A 11 10.89 21.81 -22.75
C ASP A 11 9.47 21.82 -22.16
N ASP A 12 8.44 21.97 -23.00
CA ASP A 12 7.03 21.90 -22.61
C ASP A 12 6.69 20.51 -22.04
N LEU A 13 6.55 20.42 -20.72
CA LEU A 13 6.14 19.20 -20.01
C LEU A 13 4.75 18.74 -20.46
N GLN A 14 4.70 17.61 -21.16
CA GLN A 14 3.44 17.01 -21.57
C GLN A 14 2.81 16.23 -20.41
N ARG A 15 1.60 16.61 -20.01
CA ARG A 15 0.84 15.84 -19.02
C ARG A 15 0.37 14.53 -19.64
N LEU A 16 0.76 13.40 -19.05
CA LEU A 16 0.28 12.08 -19.46
C LEU A 16 -1.04 11.72 -18.77
N GLY A 17 -1.14 11.98 -17.46
CA GLY A 17 -2.30 11.58 -16.69
C GLY A 17 -2.21 11.94 -15.22
N THR A 18 -3.26 11.65 -14.47
CA THR A 18 -3.35 11.96 -13.03
C THR A 18 -3.95 10.82 -12.26
N VAL A 19 -3.29 10.42 -11.16
CA VAL A 19 -3.82 9.49 -10.18
C VAL A 19 -4.36 10.24 -8.97
N GLN A 20 -5.62 10.02 -8.66
CA GLN A 20 -6.29 10.59 -7.49
C GLN A 20 -6.67 9.49 -6.51
N GLN A 21 -6.26 9.62 -5.25
CA GLN A 21 -6.80 8.80 -4.19
C GLN A 21 -8.19 9.32 -3.82
N VAL A 22 -9.17 8.44 -3.81
CA VAL A 22 -10.54 8.73 -3.39
C VAL A 22 -10.76 8.04 -2.06
N TRP A 23 -11.04 8.84 -1.04
CA TRP A 23 -11.41 8.30 0.25
C TRP A 23 -12.84 7.78 0.19
N THR A 24 -13.03 6.52 0.57
CA THR A 24 -14.36 5.95 0.75
C THR A 24 -14.37 5.14 2.04
N LEU A 25 -15.50 5.14 2.76
CA LEU A 25 -15.68 4.49 4.06
C LEU A 25 -15.09 3.07 4.08
N GLY A 26 -13.87 2.95 4.58
CA GLY A 26 -13.15 1.68 4.76
C GLY A 26 -12.60 1.03 3.48
N ARG A 27 -12.42 1.73 2.36
CA ARG A 27 -11.71 1.20 1.17
C ARG A 27 -10.77 2.24 0.56
N ASN A 28 -9.54 1.81 0.28
CA ASN A 28 -8.62 2.58 -0.54
C ASN A 28 -9.07 2.44 -2.00
N ARG A 29 -9.49 3.56 -2.60
CA ARG A 29 -9.80 3.65 -4.02
C ARG A 29 -8.90 4.67 -4.68
N PHE A 30 -8.51 4.41 -5.91
CA PHE A 30 -7.80 5.36 -6.74
C PHE A 30 -8.51 5.49 -8.09
N ARG A 31 -8.58 6.72 -8.59
CA ARG A 31 -9.02 7.03 -9.95
C ARG A 31 -7.79 7.36 -10.77
N VAL A 32 -7.69 6.75 -11.94
CA VAL A 32 -6.68 7.05 -12.95
C VAL A 32 -7.37 7.88 -14.02
N LEU A 33 -6.87 9.09 -14.22
CA LEU A 33 -7.39 10.05 -15.16
C LEU A 33 -6.39 10.25 -16.30
N ASP A 34 -6.87 10.48 -17.50
CA ASP A 34 -6.04 10.89 -18.63
C ASP A 34 -5.56 12.36 -18.49
N ALA A 35 -4.87 12.86 -19.53
CA ALA A 35 -4.43 14.24 -19.60
C ALA A 35 -5.59 15.26 -19.61
N ALA A 36 -6.74 14.89 -20.18
CA ALA A 36 -7.96 15.69 -20.27
C ALA A 36 -8.81 15.65 -18.97
N GLY A 37 -8.50 14.74 -18.03
CA GLY A 37 -9.24 14.52 -16.80
C GLY A 37 -10.35 13.46 -16.88
N MET A 38 -10.44 12.70 -17.97
CA MET A 38 -11.38 11.59 -18.12
C MET A 38 -10.91 10.36 -17.34
N GLU A 39 -11.83 9.66 -16.66
CA GLU A 39 -11.51 8.47 -15.87
C GLU A 39 -11.20 7.27 -16.77
N LEU A 40 -9.92 6.89 -16.86
CA LEU A 40 -9.43 5.75 -17.65
C LEU A 40 -9.64 4.42 -16.93
N ALA A 41 -9.40 4.41 -15.61
CA ALA A 41 -9.50 3.20 -14.81
C ALA A 41 -9.73 3.51 -13.33
N ARG A 42 -10.31 2.54 -12.64
CA ARG A 42 -10.52 2.61 -11.19
C ARG A 42 -9.79 1.48 -10.50
N ILE A 43 -8.93 1.82 -9.54
CA ILE A 43 -8.24 0.86 -8.71
C ILE A 43 -9.00 0.72 -7.40
N SER A 44 -9.47 -0.49 -7.11
CA SER A 44 -10.17 -0.81 -5.87
C SER A 44 -9.30 -1.69 -5.00
N GLY A 45 -8.97 -1.20 -3.80
CA GLY A 45 -8.24 -1.95 -2.79
C GLY A 45 -9.15 -2.78 -1.90
N PRO A 46 -8.57 -3.71 -1.13
CA PRO A 46 -9.30 -4.51 -0.16
C PRO A 46 -9.87 -3.62 0.95
N ARG A 47 -10.88 -4.13 1.64
CA ARG A 47 -11.50 -3.42 2.76
C ARG A 47 -10.48 -3.24 3.89
N TRP A 48 -10.53 -2.08 4.54
CA TRP A 48 -9.68 -1.65 5.65
C TRP A 48 -9.65 -2.60 6.87
N ASN A 49 -10.54 -3.59 6.90
CA ASN A 49 -10.83 -4.45 8.05
C ASN A 49 -9.80 -5.57 8.29
N GLY A 50 -8.77 -5.70 7.45
CA GLY A 50 -7.72 -6.69 7.65
C GLY A 50 -6.39 -6.01 7.89
N CYS A 51 -5.75 -6.26 9.04
CA CYS A 51 -4.30 -6.14 9.15
C CYS A 51 -3.74 -6.97 7.97
N GLY A 52 -3.21 -6.34 6.93
CA GLY A 52 -2.47 -7.01 5.84
C GLY A 52 -1.15 -7.63 6.32
N CYS A 53 -1.15 -8.06 7.57
CA CYS A 53 -0.05 -8.60 8.33
C CYS A 53 -0.10 -10.10 8.05
N GLY A 54 0.83 -10.61 7.22
CA GLY A 54 0.85 -12.03 6.91
C GLY A 54 0.28 -12.46 5.57
N ARG A 55 -0.20 -11.56 4.70
CA ARG A 55 -0.90 -11.96 3.46
C ARG A 55 -0.69 -11.01 2.30
N ASP A 56 -0.80 -11.59 1.10
CA ASP A 56 -0.82 -10.87 -0.16
C ASP A 56 -2.02 -9.92 -0.23
N VAL A 57 -1.79 -8.74 -0.80
CA VAL A 57 -2.80 -7.68 -0.94
C VAL A 57 -3.05 -7.44 -2.41
N LYS A 58 -4.22 -7.83 -2.90
CA LYS A 58 -4.66 -7.62 -4.29
C LYS A 58 -5.48 -6.34 -4.41
N PHE A 59 -5.11 -5.51 -5.38
CA PHE A 59 -5.84 -4.34 -5.85
C PHE A 59 -6.35 -4.65 -7.26
N GLU A 60 -7.63 -4.42 -7.48
CA GLU A 60 -8.29 -4.72 -8.76
C GLU A 60 -8.40 -3.45 -9.61
N ILE A 61 -8.08 -3.56 -10.89
CA ILE A 61 -8.22 -2.50 -11.88
C ILE A 61 -9.51 -2.75 -12.66
N GLY A 62 -10.52 -1.94 -12.38
CA GLY A 62 -11.82 -1.96 -13.06
C GLY A 62 -11.85 -1.05 -14.30
N SER A 63 -12.61 -1.49 -15.30
CA SER A 63 -12.96 -0.72 -16.50
C SER A 63 -13.85 0.48 -16.20
N GLN A 64 -13.91 1.42 -17.14
CA GLN A 64 -14.79 2.59 -17.16
C GLN A 64 -16.29 2.22 -17.22
N SER A 65 -16.64 1.00 -17.65
CA SER A 65 -18.03 0.56 -17.82
C SER A 65 -18.67 0.00 -16.55
N VAL A 66 -19.76 0.63 -16.12
CA VAL A 66 -20.58 0.26 -14.95
C VAL A 66 -21.35 -1.05 -15.16
N GLU A 67 -21.51 -1.50 -16.41
CA GLU A 67 -22.39 -2.62 -16.79
C GLU A 67 -21.72 -3.99 -16.81
N SER A 68 -20.39 -4.04 -16.78
CA SER A 68 -19.65 -5.29 -16.60
C SER A 68 -18.37 -5.01 -15.84
N PRO A 69 -18.29 -5.38 -14.55
CA PRO A 69 -17.06 -5.30 -13.77
C PRO A 69 -16.14 -6.45 -14.20
N ALA A 70 -15.78 -6.50 -15.48
CA ALA A 70 -14.72 -7.38 -15.92
C ALA A 70 -13.42 -6.84 -15.31
N GLU A 71 -12.77 -7.65 -14.47
CA GLU A 71 -11.43 -7.36 -13.97
C GLU A 71 -10.49 -7.27 -15.18
N VAL A 72 -10.05 -6.06 -15.50
CA VAL A 72 -9.20 -5.82 -16.68
C VAL A 72 -7.72 -5.90 -16.31
N GLY A 73 -7.39 -5.83 -15.03
CA GLY A 73 -6.04 -5.95 -14.52
C GLY A 73 -5.98 -6.00 -12.99
N SER A 74 -4.78 -6.21 -12.46
CA SER A 74 -4.57 -6.35 -11.02
C SER A 74 -3.20 -5.85 -10.60
N ILE A 75 -3.10 -5.21 -9.43
CA ILE A 75 -1.84 -4.91 -8.75
C ILE A 75 -1.81 -5.76 -7.48
N THR A 76 -0.85 -6.67 -7.35
CA THR A 76 -0.72 -7.55 -6.18
C THR A 76 0.57 -7.23 -5.43
N ARG A 77 0.47 -6.89 -4.16
CA ARG A 77 1.61 -6.87 -3.24
C ARG A 77 1.75 -8.27 -2.64
N HIS A 78 2.89 -8.90 -2.84
CA HIS A 78 3.22 -10.16 -2.19
C HIS A 78 3.82 -9.91 -0.80
N TRP A 79 3.43 -10.74 0.16
CA TRP A 79 3.99 -10.72 1.51
C TRP A 79 5.27 -11.55 1.57
N SER A 80 6.36 -10.93 2.01
CA SER A 80 7.71 -11.54 2.04
C SER A 80 7.97 -12.41 3.28
N GLY A 81 6.99 -12.60 4.18
CA GLY A 81 7.14 -13.39 5.41
C GLY A 81 7.41 -12.57 6.68
N LEU A 82 7.24 -13.20 7.86
CA LEU A 82 7.29 -12.53 9.17
C LEU A 82 8.69 -12.06 9.58
N LEU A 83 9.73 -12.79 9.16
CA LEU A 83 11.12 -12.49 9.51
C LEU A 83 11.73 -11.41 8.60
N LEU A 84 11.49 -11.48 7.29
CA LEU A 84 12.01 -10.51 6.32
C LEU A 84 11.39 -9.11 6.48
N GLU A 85 10.15 -8.97 6.95
CA GLU A 85 9.59 -7.64 7.23
C GLU A 85 10.28 -6.93 8.42
N THR A 86 11.03 -7.63 9.28
CA THR A 86 11.78 -6.97 10.37
C THR A 86 13.14 -6.43 9.95
N THR A 87 13.69 -6.91 8.82
CA THR A 87 15.06 -6.58 8.39
C THR A 87 15.12 -5.95 7.00
N GLU A 88 14.19 -6.25 6.09
CA GLU A 88 14.25 -5.80 4.69
C GLU A 88 12.85 -5.43 4.16
N ASN A 89 12.60 -4.13 3.97
CA ASN A 89 11.35 -3.55 3.47
C ASN A 89 11.06 -3.87 1.98
N TYR A 90 11.60 -4.95 1.43
CA TYR A 90 11.40 -5.30 0.03
C TYR A 90 10.07 -6.06 -0.11
N SER A 91 9.05 -5.34 -0.57
CA SER A 91 7.76 -5.93 -0.94
C SER A 91 7.74 -6.14 -2.44
N ASN A 92 7.48 -7.38 -2.88
CA ASN A 92 7.38 -7.70 -4.29
C ASN A 92 6.00 -7.28 -4.81
N TYR A 93 5.96 -6.50 -5.90
CA TYR A 93 4.71 -6.09 -6.54
C TYR A 93 4.59 -6.72 -7.93
N THR A 94 3.44 -7.33 -8.19
CA THR A 94 3.06 -7.84 -9.51
C THR A 94 1.99 -6.94 -10.10
N VAL A 95 2.26 -6.34 -11.26
CA VAL A 95 1.30 -5.48 -11.98
C VAL A 95 0.87 -6.17 -13.26
N ARG A 96 -0.44 -6.39 -13.41
CA ARG A 96 -1.06 -6.92 -14.64
C ARG A 96 -1.86 -5.82 -15.29
N PHE A 97 -1.41 -5.38 -16.46
CA PHE A 97 -2.09 -4.36 -17.24
C PHE A 97 -3.20 -4.98 -18.11
N PRO A 98 -4.26 -4.22 -18.40
CA PRO A 98 -5.17 -4.52 -19.49
C PRO A 98 -4.43 -4.69 -20.82
N ARG A 99 -4.87 -5.65 -21.64
CA ARG A 99 -4.28 -5.89 -22.97
C ARG A 99 -4.38 -4.66 -23.86
N ASP A 100 -5.54 -4.03 -23.90
CA ASP A 100 -5.89 -2.98 -24.86
C ASP A 100 -5.66 -1.55 -24.34
N MET A 101 -4.88 -1.40 -23.26
CA MET A 101 -4.61 -0.10 -22.66
C MET A 101 -3.38 0.57 -23.28
N ASP A 102 -3.53 1.87 -23.56
CA ASP A 102 -2.48 2.72 -24.12
C ASP A 102 -1.26 2.84 -23.20
N VAL A 103 -0.09 3.12 -23.80
CA VAL A 103 1.19 3.24 -23.10
C VAL A 103 1.16 4.38 -22.09
N THR A 104 0.51 5.50 -22.39
CA THR A 104 0.38 6.64 -21.47
C THR A 104 -0.45 6.29 -20.24
N ALA A 105 -1.50 5.49 -20.42
CA ALA A 105 -2.35 4.99 -19.34
C ALA A 105 -1.59 3.98 -18.47
N LYS A 106 -0.78 3.09 -19.08
CA LYS A 106 0.12 2.18 -18.34
C LYS A 106 1.15 2.93 -17.51
N ALA A 107 1.75 3.99 -18.06
CA ALA A 107 2.68 4.86 -17.32
C ALA A 107 1.97 5.54 -16.13
N THR A 108 0.76 6.04 -16.34
CA THR A 108 -0.04 6.65 -15.28
C THR A 108 -0.42 5.63 -14.19
N LEU A 109 -0.72 4.38 -14.57
CA LEU A 109 -0.95 3.28 -13.63
C LEU A 109 0.28 2.92 -12.80
N LEU A 110 1.48 2.97 -13.37
CA LEU A 110 2.71 2.80 -12.59
C LEU A 110 2.87 3.90 -11.53
N GLY A 111 2.46 5.14 -11.84
CA GLY A 111 2.34 6.20 -10.84
C GLY A 111 1.36 5.85 -9.71
N ALA A 112 0.27 5.12 -10.02
CA ALA A 112 -0.64 4.65 -8.99
C ALA A 112 -0.03 3.56 -8.10
N VAL A 113 0.76 2.64 -8.68
CA VAL A 113 1.53 1.63 -7.93
C VAL A 113 2.50 2.31 -6.97
N TYR A 114 3.19 3.36 -7.40
CA TYR A 114 4.06 4.15 -6.55
C TYR A 114 3.31 4.76 -5.35
N LEU A 115 2.14 5.40 -5.59
CA LEU A 115 1.31 5.93 -4.49
C LEU A 115 0.87 4.84 -3.50
N ILE A 116 0.49 3.66 -4.00
CA ILE A 116 0.12 2.53 -3.16
C ILE A 116 1.32 2.10 -2.31
N HIS A 117 2.50 1.95 -2.91
CA HIS A 117 3.72 1.58 -2.20
C HIS A 117 4.06 2.54 -1.07
N VAL A 118 4.11 3.85 -1.35
CA VAL A 118 4.38 4.89 -0.34
C VAL A 118 3.32 4.88 0.78
N GLY A 119 2.05 4.69 0.42
CA GLY A 119 0.97 4.58 1.40
C GLY A 119 1.12 3.39 2.35
N PHE A 120 1.53 2.22 1.85
CA PHE A 120 1.81 1.05 2.69
C PHE A 120 3.06 1.23 3.54
N PHE A 121 4.12 1.81 2.99
CA PHE A 121 5.36 2.08 3.70
C PHE A 121 5.10 2.96 4.94
N HIS A 122 4.37 4.08 4.77
CA HIS A 122 4.02 4.97 5.88
C HIS A 122 3.18 4.29 6.97
N ASN A 123 2.19 3.49 6.56
CA ASN A 123 1.35 2.76 7.50
C ASN A 123 2.12 1.65 8.24
N SER A 124 3.11 1.05 7.59
CA SER A 124 3.98 0.03 8.20
C SER A 124 4.89 0.69 9.23
N MET A 125 5.56 1.80 8.90
CA MET A 125 6.38 2.56 9.86
C MET A 125 5.62 2.99 11.12
N LYS A 126 4.37 3.47 10.98
CA LYS A 126 3.52 3.79 12.14
C LYS A 126 3.27 2.57 13.03
N LYS A 127 3.15 1.37 12.47
CA LYS A 127 3.00 0.13 13.24
C LYS A 127 4.28 -0.29 13.95
N TYR A 128 5.47 -0.06 13.38
CA TYR A 128 6.74 -0.35 14.07
C TYR A 128 6.95 0.56 15.28
N VAL A 129 6.64 1.86 15.18
CA VAL A 129 6.72 2.79 16.31
C VAL A 129 5.75 2.38 17.43
N VAL A 130 4.51 2.04 17.10
CA VAL A 130 3.49 1.67 18.10
C VAL A 130 3.71 0.26 18.68
N ARG A 131 4.13 -0.73 17.87
CA ARG A 131 4.45 -2.08 18.36
C ARG A 131 5.73 -2.10 19.19
N GLY A 132 6.74 -1.30 18.86
CA GLY A 132 7.95 -1.16 19.68
C GLY A 132 7.62 -0.72 21.11
N PHE A 133 6.69 0.23 21.25
CA PHE A 133 6.21 0.69 22.56
C PHE A 133 5.52 -0.42 23.37
N TRP A 134 4.70 -1.25 22.73
CA TRP A 134 3.99 -2.34 23.41
C TRP A 134 4.91 -3.50 23.80
N PHE A 135 5.89 -3.83 22.96
CA PHE A 135 6.93 -4.81 23.29
C PHE A 135 7.79 -4.37 24.48
N ILE A 136 8.17 -3.09 24.56
CA ILE A 136 8.90 -2.54 25.72
C ILE A 136 8.04 -2.62 26.99
N PHE A 137 6.74 -2.33 26.89
CA PHE A 137 5.83 -2.40 28.04
C PHE A 137 5.64 -3.83 28.56
N ILE A 138 5.49 -4.81 27.66
CA ILE A 138 5.38 -6.23 28.04
C ILE A 138 6.71 -6.76 28.59
N ALA A 139 7.83 -6.41 27.96
CA ALA A 139 9.16 -6.78 28.46
C ALA A 139 9.40 -6.21 29.87
N ALA A 140 9.00 -4.96 30.13
CA ALA A 140 9.08 -4.35 31.45
C ALA A 140 8.22 -5.07 32.49
N ILE A 141 6.99 -5.48 32.15
CA ILE A 141 6.13 -6.26 33.04
C ILE A 141 6.75 -7.63 33.35
N VAL A 142 7.28 -8.33 32.34
CA VAL A 142 7.91 -9.64 32.53
C VAL A 142 9.17 -9.52 33.40
N VAL A 143 10.03 -8.53 33.15
CA VAL A 143 11.22 -8.28 33.97
C VAL A 143 10.83 -7.92 35.41
N PHE A 144 9.81 -7.09 35.60
CA PHE A 144 9.33 -6.74 36.94
C PHE A 144 8.74 -7.94 37.69
N CYS A 145 7.99 -8.80 37.01
CA CYS A 145 7.48 -10.04 37.59
C CYS A 145 8.61 -11.01 37.97
N ILE A 146 9.63 -11.16 37.13
CA ILE A 146 10.79 -12.03 37.40
C ILE A 146 11.60 -11.49 38.58
N LEU A 147 11.90 -10.19 38.60
CA LEU A 147 12.63 -9.56 39.70
C LEU A 147 11.84 -9.59 41.02
N GLY A 148 10.53 -9.37 40.97
CA GLY A 148 9.65 -9.48 42.14
C GLY A 148 9.57 -10.91 42.68
N PHE A 149 9.69 -11.92 41.83
CA PHE A 149 9.73 -13.33 42.23
C PHE A 149 11.07 -13.69 42.89
N ILE A 150 12.19 -13.24 42.32
CA ILE A 150 13.55 -13.46 42.87
C ILE A 150 13.71 -12.79 44.23
N SER A 151 13.21 -11.56 44.40
CA SER A 151 13.26 -10.86 45.69
C SER A 151 12.49 -11.58 46.80
N LYS A 152 11.46 -12.36 46.45
CA LYS A 152 10.62 -13.07 47.42
C LYS A 152 11.22 -14.42 47.83
N SER A 153 12.03 -15.03 46.97
CA SER A 153 12.74 -16.29 47.27
C SER A 153 13.96 -16.14 48.18
N GLU A 154 14.52 -14.94 48.34
CA GLU A 154 15.64 -14.70 49.28
C GLU A 154 15.20 -14.28 50.70
N LEU A 155 13.91 -14.07 50.94
CA LEU A 155 13.34 -13.69 52.24
C LEU A 155 12.66 -14.85 52.99
N THR A 156 12.85 -16.09 52.51
CA THR A 156 12.45 -17.36 53.13
C THR A 156 13.66 -18.25 53.31
#